data_AF-A0A1W9VW40-F1
#
_entry.id   AF-A0A1W9VW40-F1
#
_cell.length_a   1.000
_cell.length_b   1.000
_cell.length_c   1.000
_cell.angle_alpha   90.00
_cell.angle_beta   90.00
_cell.angle_gamma   90.00
#
_symmetry.space_group_name_H-M   'P 1'
#
loop_
_entity.id
_entity.type
_entity.pdbx_description
1 polymer ?
#
loop_
_entity_poly.entity_id
_entity_poly.type
_entity_poly.pdbx_seq_one_letter_code
_entity_poly.pdbx_strand_id
1 'polypeptide(L)'
;MSVPVLYIGSLFSTVGQYYTKPFDYYSFFTQMVPLLFFWEYILRGFLLFGLKERFKEASILIQMVPFVLLHIGKPEIEILMCIPMGLWFGYIAYRGRSFWPAFITHTFINFTLKYFVNF
;
A
#
# COMPACT_ATOMS: atom_id res chain seq x y z
N MET A 1 -1.90 -9.46 -2.53
CA MET A 1 -0.96 -10.11 -3.47
C MET A 1 -0.43 -11.37 -2.83
N SER A 2 -0.29 -12.45 -3.59
CA SER A 2 0.34 -13.67 -3.07
C SER A 2 1.86 -13.51 -3.02
N VAL A 3 2.50 -14.26 -2.12
CA VAL A 3 3.97 -14.25 -1.94
C VAL A 3 4.73 -14.46 -3.25
N PRO A 4 4.34 -15.39 -4.15
CA PRO A 4 5.03 -15.57 -5.43
C PRO A 4 5.01 -14.33 -6.33
N VAL A 5 3.92 -13.56 -6.34
CA VAL A 5 3.84 -12.33 -7.15
C VAL A 5 4.79 -11.26 -6.60
N LEU A 6 4.91 -11.15 -5.27
CA LEU A 6 5.85 -10.22 -4.65
C LEU A 6 7.30 -10.62 -4.90
N TYR A 7 7.60 -11.92 -4.90
CA TYR A 7 8.91 -12.43 -5.26
C TYR A 7 9.26 -12.15 -6.72
N ILE A 8 8.36 -12.42 -7.67
CA ILE A 8 8.61 -12.05 -9.08
C ILE A 8 8.79 -10.53 -9.21
N GLY A 9 8.00 -9.75 -8.48
CA GLY A 9 8.11 -8.30 -8.40
C GLY A 9 9.47 -7.79 -7.90
N SER A 10 10.12 -8.49 -6.99
CA SER A 10 11.44 -8.10 -6.48
C SER A 10 12.58 -8.37 -7.46
N LEU A 11 12.37 -9.24 -8.46
CA LEU A 11 13.38 -9.56 -9.49
C LEU A 11 13.52 -8.47 -10.56
N PHE A 12 12.61 -7.49 -10.60
CA PHE A 12 12.71 -6.40 -11.57
C PHE A 12 13.88 -5.46 -11.21
N SER A 13 14.74 -5.18 -12.19
CA SER A 13 15.92 -4.31 -12.01
C SER A 13 15.56 -2.92 -11.47
N THR A 14 14.46 -2.35 -11.93
CA THR A 14 13.94 -1.05 -11.45
C THR A 14 13.61 -1.05 -9.97
N VAL A 15 13.14 -2.20 -9.43
CA VAL A 15 12.80 -2.36 -8.02
C VAL A 15 14.08 -2.50 -7.19
N GLY A 16 15.01 -3.36 -7.62
CA GLY A 16 16.31 -3.50 -6.97
C GLY A 16 17.13 -2.21 -6.92
N GLN A 17 17.11 -1.42 -8.00
CA GLN A 17 17.78 -0.12 -8.07
C GLN A 17 17.15 0.94 -7.16
N TYR A 18 15.86 0.81 -6.84
CA TYR A 18 15.18 1.75 -5.94
C TYR A 18 15.39 1.39 -4.47
N TYR A 19 15.33 0.10 -4.11
CA TYR A 19 15.53 -0.38 -2.74
C TYR A 19 16.97 -0.86 -2.51
N THR A 20 17.93 0.06 -2.60
CA THR A 20 19.36 -0.26 -2.45
C THR A 20 19.82 -0.47 -1.01
N LYS A 21 19.03 0.00 -0.04
CA LYS A 21 19.41 -0.09 1.38
C LYS A 21 19.13 -1.50 1.93
N PRO A 22 20.10 -2.10 2.64
CA PRO A 22 19.87 -3.32 3.41
C PRO A 22 18.61 -3.24 4.25
N PHE A 23 17.90 -4.36 4.38
CA PHE A 23 16.68 -4.38 5.16
C PHE A 23 16.99 -4.24 6.67
N ASP A 24 16.61 -3.10 7.24
CA ASP A 24 16.70 -2.82 8.67
C ASP A 24 15.34 -3.04 9.36
N TYR A 25 15.28 -4.08 10.19
CA TYR A 25 14.11 -4.41 10.99
C TYR A 25 13.73 -3.30 11.98
N TYR A 26 14.71 -2.62 12.59
CA TYR A 26 14.43 -1.58 13.58
C TYR A 26 13.72 -0.40 12.92
N SER A 27 14.29 0.15 11.84
CA SER A 27 13.64 1.22 11.05
C SER A 27 12.28 0.76 10.52
N PHE A 28 12.16 -0.50 10.08
CA PHE A 28 10.88 -1.01 9.59
C PHE A 28 9.77 -0.93 10.64
N PHE A 29 9.99 -1.48 11.84
CA PHE A 29 8.95 -1.51 12.87
C PHE A 29 8.73 -0.17 13.56
N THR A 30 9.76 0.66 13.72
CA THR A 30 9.65 1.94 14.44
C THR A 30 9.25 3.12 13.56
N GLN A 31 9.49 3.06 12.25
CA GLN A 31 9.23 4.16 11.33
C GLN A 31 8.23 3.75 10.24
N MET A 32 8.48 2.65 9.53
CA MET A 32 7.66 2.26 8.38
C MET A 32 6.26 1.80 8.80
N VAL A 33 6.15 0.94 9.82
CA VAL A 33 4.84 0.46 10.30
C VAL A 33 3.95 1.62 10.80
N PRO A 34 4.42 2.56 11.63
CA PRO A 34 3.63 3.74 12.00
C PRO A 34 3.26 4.63 10.81
N LEU A 35 4.17 4.81 9.85
CA LEU A 35 3.91 5.59 8.64
C LEU A 35 2.81 4.94 7.78
N LEU A 36 2.85 3.62 7.59
CA LEU A 36 1.81 2.88 6.89
C LEU A 36 0.48 2.96 7.62
N PHE A 37 0.48 2.82 8.95
CA PHE A 37 -0.72 2.98 9.76
C PHE A 37 -1.35 4.36 9.54
N PHE A 38 -0.55 5.42 9.62
CA PHE A 38 -1.00 6.78 9.41
C PHE A 38 -1.63 6.96 8.02
N TRP A 39 -0.97 6.51 6.96
CA TRP A 39 -1.50 6.65 5.60
C TRP A 39 -2.77 5.85 5.37
N GLU A 40 -2.85 4.62 5.87
CA GLU A 40 -4.03 3.77 5.75
C GLU A 40 -5.21 4.33 6.53
N TYR A 41 -4.95 4.89 7.72
CA TYR A 41 -5.96 5.60 8.49
C TYR A 41 -6.46 6.85 7.75
N ILE A 42 -5.56 7.71 7.23
CA ILE A 42 -5.98 8.93 6.50
C ILE A 42 -6.79 8.58 5.25
N LEU A 43 -6.37 7.59 4.46
CA LEU A 43 -7.01 7.26 3.19
C LEU A 43 -8.30 6.46 3.37
N ARG A 44 -8.32 5.44 4.24
CA ARG A 44 -9.46 4.53 4.40
C ARG A 44 -10.26 4.73 5.67
N GLY A 45 -9.62 5.18 6.75
CA GLY A 45 -10.28 5.52 8.01
C GLY A 45 -10.97 6.88 7.97
N PHE A 46 -10.29 7.90 7.43
CA PHE A 46 -10.79 9.28 7.39
C PHE A 46 -11.40 9.64 6.03
N LEU A 47 -10.63 9.62 4.94
CA LEU A 47 -11.09 10.09 3.64
C LEU A 47 -12.21 9.22 3.06
N LEU A 48 -12.01 7.90 2.94
CA LEU A 48 -13.02 7.00 2.40
C LEU A 48 -14.32 7.05 3.21
N PHE A 49 -14.25 6.90 4.53
CA PHE A 49 -15.45 6.88 5.38
C PHE A 49 -16.08 8.27 5.54
N GLY A 50 -15.28 9.34 5.62
CA GLY A 50 -15.79 10.71 5.66
C GLY A 50 -16.52 11.12 4.37
N LEU A 51 -16.14 10.53 3.22
CA LEU A 51 -16.82 10.76 1.94
C LEU A 51 -17.92 9.74 1.64
N LYS A 52 -18.04 8.67 2.42
CA LYS A 52 -18.95 7.55 2.15
C LYS A 52 -20.42 7.98 2.08
N GLU A 53 -20.87 8.86 2.95
CA GLU A 53 -22.28 9.29 2.97
C GLU A 53 -22.67 10.08 1.72
N ARG A 54 -21.78 10.97 1.26
CA ARG A 54 -22.02 11.85 0.11
C ARG A 54 -21.78 11.15 -1.23
N PHE A 55 -20.72 10.37 -1.33
CA PHE A 55 -20.23 9.82 -2.59
C PHE A 55 -20.45 8.31 -2.73
N LYS A 56 -20.91 7.63 -1.67
CA LYS A 56 -21.16 6.18 -1.66
C LYS A 56 -19.94 5.41 -2.20
N GLU A 57 -20.13 4.46 -3.11
CA GLU A 57 -19.07 3.66 -3.71
C GLU A 57 -18.01 4.52 -4.44
N ALA A 58 -18.37 5.71 -4.93
CA ALA A 58 -17.41 6.60 -5.58
C ALA A 58 -16.33 7.11 -4.62
N SER A 59 -16.54 7.04 -3.29
CA SER A 59 -15.49 7.35 -2.32
C SER A 59 -14.27 6.41 -2.43
N ILE A 60 -14.45 5.20 -2.97
CA ILE A 60 -13.36 4.26 -3.28
C ILE A 60 -12.48 4.82 -4.39
N LEU A 61 -13.07 5.38 -5.45
CA LEU A 61 -12.33 6.01 -6.54
C LEU A 61 -11.60 7.26 -6.03
N ILE A 62 -12.28 8.07 -5.22
CA ILE A 62 -11.74 9.32 -4.69
C ILE A 62 -10.50 9.06 -3.81
N GLN A 63 -10.52 8.07 -2.92
CA GLN A 63 -9.33 7.75 -2.11
C GLN A 63 -8.21 7.05 -2.89
N MET A 64 -8.53 6.38 -4.00
CA MET A 64 -7.54 5.70 -4.84
C MET A 64 -6.60 6.71 -5.49
N VAL A 65 -7.12 7.87 -5.91
CA VAL A 65 -6.32 8.93 -6.53
C VAL A 65 -5.14 9.39 -5.65
N PRO A 66 -5.34 9.91 -4.42
CA PRO A 66 -4.24 10.30 -3.55
C PRO A 66 -3.34 9.10 -3.17
N PHE A 67 -3.89 7.88 -3.08
CA PHE A 67 -3.07 6.69 -2.87
C PHE A 67 -2.05 6.48 -4.00
N VAL A 68 -2.47 6.57 -5.27
CA VAL A 68 -1.57 6.46 -6.42
C VAL A 68 -0.57 7.62 -6.45
N LEU A 69 -1.03 8.85 -6.16
CA LEU A 69 -0.15 10.04 -6.14
C LEU A 69 0.96 9.90 -5.09
N LEU A 70 0.68 9.32 -3.93
CA LEU A 70 1.68 9.07 -2.88
C LEU A 70 2.77 8.06 -3.28
N HIS A 71 2.55 7.33 -4.38
CA HIS A 71 3.51 6.36 -4.90
C HIS A 71 4.33 6.90 -6.07
N ILE A 72 4.09 8.15 -6.52
CA ILE A 72 4.91 8.77 -7.57
C ILE A 72 6.38 8.81 -7.12
N GLY A 73 7.27 8.44 -8.05
CA GLY A 73 8.71 8.34 -7.80
C GLY A 73 9.19 6.93 -7.43
N LYS A 74 8.27 6.00 -7.13
CA LYS A 74 8.58 4.57 -7.00
C LYS A 74 8.76 3.89 -8.37
N PRO A 75 9.29 2.65 -8.42
CA PRO A 75 9.35 1.87 -9.65
C PRO A 75 8.00 1.82 -10.37
N GLU A 76 8.02 1.91 -11.71
CA GLU A 76 6.80 1.99 -12.53
C GLU A 76 5.82 0.85 -12.26
N ILE A 77 6.35 -0.37 -12.06
CA ILE A 77 5.55 -1.54 -11.73
C ILE A 77 4.78 -1.37 -10.40
N GLU A 78 5.36 -0.70 -9.41
CA GLU A 78 4.65 -0.41 -8.16
C GLU A 78 3.54 0.62 -8.38
N ILE A 79 3.81 1.68 -9.14
CA ILE A 79 2.81 2.73 -9.44
C ILE A 79 1.62 2.14 -10.20
N LEU A 80 1.87 1.33 -11.22
CA LEU A 80 0.82 0.65 -11.99
C LEU A 80 -0.02 -0.27 -11.09
N MET A 81 0.61 -0.97 -10.14
CA MET A 81 -0.09 -1.84 -9.20
C MET A 81 -0.87 -1.06 -8.12
N CYS A 82 -0.59 0.23 -7.91
CA CYS A 82 -1.31 1.05 -6.95
C CYS A 82 -2.77 1.30 -7.34
N ILE A 83 -3.11 1.33 -8.63
CA ILE A 83 -4.50 1.51 -9.07
C ILE A 83 -5.36 0.31 -8.63
N PRO A 84 -5.10 -0.93 -9.08
CA PRO A 84 -5.91 -2.07 -8.66
C PRO A 84 -5.82 -2.33 -7.16
N MET A 85 -4.66 -2.09 -6.53
CA MET A 85 -4.51 -2.24 -5.08
C MET A 85 -5.32 -1.20 -4.29
N GLY A 86 -5.30 0.06 -4.73
CA GLY A 86 -6.05 1.15 -4.11
C GLY A 86 -7.55 0.92 -4.21
N LEU A 87 -8.04 0.41 -5.34
CA LEU A 87 -9.43 0.00 -5.52
C LEU A 87 -9.79 -1.18 -4.62
N TRP A 88 -8.94 -2.21 -4.58
CA TRP A 88 -9.16 -3.42 -3.78
C TRP A 88 -9.19 -3.14 -2.27
N PHE A 89 -8.19 -2.40 -1.76
CA PHE A 89 -8.14 -1.99 -0.36
C PHE A 89 -9.29 -1.05 0.01
N GLY A 90 -9.62 -0.11 -0.88
CA GLY A 90 -10.80 0.74 -0.69
C GLY A 90 -12.09 -0.07 -0.62
N TYR A 91 -12.27 -1.05 -1.50
CA TYR A 91 -13.44 -1.94 -1.49
C TYR A 91 -13.54 -2.77 -0.20
N ILE A 92 -12.44 -3.40 0.23
CA ILE A 92 -12.39 -4.16 1.49
C ILE A 92 -12.74 -3.25 2.66
N ALA A 93 -12.15 -2.06 2.74
CA ALA A 93 -12.45 -1.11 3.81
C ALA A 93 -13.91 -0.65 3.77
N TYR A 94 -14.44 -0.31 2.59
CA TYR A 94 -15.81 0.14 2.40
C TYR A 94 -16.84 -0.89 2.85
N ARG A 95 -16.66 -2.17 2.47
CA ARG A 95 -17.55 -3.29 2.81
C ARG A 95 -17.34 -3.77 4.24
N GLY A 96 -16.09 -3.91 4.66
CA GLY A 96 -15.70 -4.39 5.99
C GLY A 96 -15.83 -3.35 7.09
N ARG A 97 -16.10 -2.08 6.75
CA ARG A 97 -16.24 -0.95 7.69
C ARG A 97 -15.03 -0.80 8.61
N SER A 98 -13.84 -1.14 8.10
CA SER A 98 -12.59 -1.14 8.86
C SER A 98 -11.41 -0.97 7.93
N PHE A 99 -10.44 -0.14 8.31
CA PHE A 99 -9.20 0.03 7.56
C PHE A 99 -8.12 -1.01 7.95
N TRP A 100 -8.31 -1.72 9.07
CA TRP A 100 -7.33 -2.68 9.60
C TRP A 100 -6.90 -3.76 8.59
N PRO A 101 -7.80 -4.39 7.80
CA PRO A 101 -7.37 -5.37 6.80
C PRO A 101 -6.44 -4.79 5.73
N ALA A 102 -6.69 -3.54 5.31
CA ALA A 102 -5.83 -2.84 4.35
C ALA A 102 -4.46 -2.54 4.98
N PHE A 103 -4.43 -2.05 6.22
CA PHE A 103 -3.19 -1.79 6.95
C PHE A 103 -2.32 -3.03 7.15
N ILE A 104 -2.91 -4.14 7.61
CA ILE A 104 -2.18 -5.40 7.81
C ILE A 104 -1.62 -5.91 6.48
N THR A 105 -2.44 -5.89 5.43
CA THR A 105 -2.03 -6.37 4.10
C THR A 105 -0.93 -5.48 3.49
N HIS A 106 -1.04 -4.16 3.63
CA HIS A 106 -0.04 -3.22 3.13
C HIS A 106 1.29 -3.39 3.88
N THR A 107 1.25 -3.55 5.20
CA THR A 107 2.43 -3.84 6.02
C THR A 107 3.10 -5.14 5.58
N PHE A 108 2.32 -6.20 5.36
CA PHE A 108 2.81 -7.48 4.87
C PHE A 108 3.49 -7.35 3.50
N ILE A 109 2.84 -6.69 2.53
CA ILE A 109 3.41 -6.44 1.19
C ILE A 109 4.75 -5.69 1.30
N ASN A 110 4.79 -4.64 2.13
CA ASN A 110 6.00 -3.82 2.28
C ASN A 110 7.16 -4.60 2.92
N PHE A 111 6.85 -5.41 3.95
CA PHE A 111 7.82 -6.29 4.58
C PHE A 111 8.38 -7.30 3.58
N THR A 112 7.50 -8.04 2.89
CA THR A 112 7.88 -9.10 1.96
C THR A 112 8.70 -8.57 0.78
N LEU A 113 8.31 -7.42 0.21
CA LEU A 113 9.06 -6.79 -0.88
C LEU A 113 10.47 -6.40 -0.43
N LYS A 114 10.58 -5.70 0.71
CA LYS A 114 11.89 -5.30 1.26
C LYS A 114 12.76 -6.51 1.60
N TYR A 115 12.17 -7.56 2.15
CA TYR A 115 12.87 -8.80 2.44
C TYR A 115 13.41 -9.45 1.16
N PHE A 116 12.58 -9.63 0.13
CA PHE A 116 13.02 -10.30 -1.11
C PHE A 116 14.00 -9.50 -1.95
N VAL A 117 13.99 -8.16 -1.90
CA VAL A 117 15.01 -7.36 -2.59
C VAL A 117 16.37 -7.43 -1.89
N ASN A 118 16.40 -7.80 -0.61
CA ASN A 118 17.62 -7.88 0.20
C ASN A 118 18.07 -9.31 0.51
N PHE A 119 17.44 -10.31 -0.10
CA PHE A 119 17.78 -11.73 0.01
C PHE A 119 18.38 -12.21 -1.31
#